data_AF-W2Q4E7-F1
#
_entry.id   AF-W2Q4E7-F1
#
_cell.length_a   1.000
_cell.length_b   1.000
_cell.length_c   1.000
_cell.angle_alpha   90.00
_cell.angle_beta   90.00
_cell.angle_gamma   90.00
#
_symmetry.space_group_name_H-M   'P 1'
#
loop_
_entity.id
_entity.type
_entity.pdbx_description
1 polymer ?
#
loop_
_entity_poly.entity_id
_entity_poly.type
_entity_poly.pdbx_seq_one_letter_code
_entity_poly.pdbx_strand_id
1 'polypeptide(L)'
;MQDLSASVPLPDAQTAGSVDDILSALDGLRTYYAAFCAPDGIDLLQVMHNFVRQMIGISLWNADDLTYLVYWLNSILEEYRTCAHRDASTGETSRINVKDKVD
;
A
#
# COMPACT_ATOMS: atom_id res chain seq x y z
N MET A 1 18.43 -20.95 1.17
CA MET A 1 18.20 -19.93 2.21
C MET A 1 18.42 -18.60 1.53
N GLN A 2 17.37 -17.79 1.31
CA GLN A 2 17.53 -16.48 0.68
C GLN A 2 18.26 -15.57 1.66
N ASP A 3 19.28 -14.88 1.16
CA ASP A 3 20.00 -13.87 1.92
C ASP A 3 19.04 -12.68 2.09
N LEU A 4 18.76 -12.30 3.34
CA LEU A 4 17.87 -11.19 3.70
C LEU A 4 18.69 -10.01 4.26
N SER A 5 20.00 -10.00 4.05
CA SER A 5 20.83 -8.88 4.47
C SER A 5 20.45 -7.61 3.70
N ALA A 6 20.60 -6.45 4.34
CA ALA A 6 20.34 -5.14 3.75
C ALA A 6 21.23 -4.80 2.53
N SER A 7 22.18 -5.69 2.18
CA SER A 7 23.11 -5.56 1.07
C SER A 7 22.63 -6.28 -0.20
N VAL A 8 21.54 -7.05 -0.13
CA VAL A 8 20.95 -7.69 -1.30
C VAL A 8 20.26 -6.61 -2.14
N PRO A 9 20.65 -6.45 -3.43
CA PRO A 9 19.92 -5.55 -4.32
C PRO A 9 18.47 -5.98 -4.38
N LEU A 10 17.56 -5.11 -3.96
CA LEU A 10 16.15 -5.32 -4.22
C LEU A 10 15.95 -5.23 -5.74
N PRO A 11 15.20 -6.16 -6.35
CA PRO A 11 14.83 -6.02 -7.74
C PRO A 11 14.07 -4.71 -7.94
N ASP A 12 14.26 -4.09 -9.10
CA ASP A 12 13.53 -2.88 -9.45
C ASP A 12 12.02 -3.13 -9.34
N ALA A 13 11.31 -2.14 -8.80
CA ALA A 13 9.85 -2.21 -8.74
C ALA A 13 9.30 -2.29 -10.16
N GLN A 14 8.54 -3.34 -10.44
CA GLN A 14 7.87 -3.47 -11.74
C GLN A 14 6.82 -2.38 -11.88
N THR A 15 6.82 -1.71 -13.04
CA THR A 15 5.77 -0.75 -13.39
C THR A 15 4.44 -1.48 -13.58
N ALA A 16 3.36 -0.94 -13.01
CA ALA A 16 2.03 -1.49 -13.23
C ALA A 16 1.61 -1.34 -14.70
N GLY A 17 1.29 -2.45 -15.36
CA GLY A 17 0.79 -2.47 -16.74
C GLY A 17 -0.74 -2.39 -16.81
N SER A 18 -1.40 -2.68 -15.70
CA SER A 18 -2.85 -2.70 -15.56
C SER A 18 -3.27 -2.38 -14.12
N VAL A 19 -4.56 -2.09 -13.94
CA VAL A 19 -5.15 -1.95 -12.60
C VAL A 19 -5.13 -3.29 -11.84
N ASP A 20 -5.23 -4.42 -12.54
CA ASP A 20 -5.16 -5.76 -11.95
C ASP A 20 -3.78 -6.03 -11.32
N ASP A 21 -2.71 -5.49 -11.88
CA ASP A 21 -1.36 -5.57 -11.28
C ASP A 21 -1.31 -4.85 -9.93
N ILE A 22 -1.96 -3.69 -9.84
CA ILE A 22 -2.05 -2.89 -8.60
C ILE A 22 -2.88 -3.63 -7.55
N LEU A 23 -4.03 -4.19 -7.94
CA LEU A 23 -4.87 -4.99 -7.04
C LEU A 23 -4.11 -6.23 -6.52
N SER A 24 -3.42 -6.93 -7.42
CA SER A 24 -2.59 -8.10 -7.06
C SER A 24 -1.47 -7.74 -6.08
N ALA A 25 -0.83 -6.59 -6.28
CA ALA A 25 0.19 -6.07 -5.36
C ALA A 25 -0.40 -5.73 -3.98
N LEU A 26 -1.57 -5.07 -3.93
CA LEU A 26 -2.27 -4.77 -2.68
C LEU A 26 -2.68 -6.03 -1.93
N ASP A 27 -3.17 -7.06 -2.65
CA ASP A 27 -3.50 -8.36 -2.06
C ASP A 27 -2.25 -9.05 -1.49
N GLY A 28 -1.14 -9.05 -2.22
CA GLY A 28 0.13 -9.58 -1.74
C GLY A 28 0.64 -8.86 -0.49
N LEU A 29 0.53 -7.53 -0.46
CA LEU A 29 0.88 -6.73 0.71
C LEU A 29 -0.05 -7.02 1.89
N ARG A 30 -1.36 -7.20 1.65
CA ARG A 30 -2.31 -7.58 2.69
C ARG A 30 -1.99 -8.95 3.29
N THR A 31 -1.60 -9.93 2.47
CA THR A 31 -1.13 -11.24 2.94
C THR A 31 0.11 -11.11 3.81
N TYR A 32 1.08 -10.26 3.43
CA TYR A 32 2.24 -9.97 4.26
C TYR A 32 1.84 -9.34 5.60
N TYR A 33 0.98 -8.33 5.59
CA TYR A 33 0.50 -7.67 6.81
C TYR A 33 -0.24 -8.64 7.74
N ALA A 34 -1.08 -9.51 7.19
CA ALA A 34 -1.79 -10.52 7.97
C ALA A 34 -0.86 -11.51 8.69
N ALA A 35 0.32 -11.78 8.12
CA ALA A 35 1.29 -12.70 8.70
C ALA A 35 2.24 -12.01 9.70
N PHE A 36 2.57 -10.73 9.49
CA PHE A 36 3.72 -10.11 10.18
C PHE A 36 3.45 -8.73 10.80
N CYS A 37 2.26 -8.13 10.63
CA CYS A 37 2.00 -6.75 11.02
C CYS A 37 0.73 -6.57 11.87
N ALA A 38 0.49 -5.33 12.32
CA ALA A 38 -0.67 -4.98 13.11
C ALA A 38 -1.97 -4.99 12.28
N PRO A 39 -3.13 -5.37 12.87
CA PRO A 39 -4.42 -5.40 12.17
C PRO A 39 -4.81 -4.08 11.51
N ASP A 40 -4.43 -2.94 12.11
CA ASP A 40 -4.74 -1.59 11.59
C ASP A 40 -4.25 -1.39 10.14
N GLY A 41 -3.14 -2.02 9.77
CA GLY A 41 -2.61 -1.92 8.41
C GLY A 41 -3.38 -2.77 7.40
N ILE A 42 -4.00 -3.86 7.84
CA ILE A 42 -4.87 -4.69 7.00
C ILE A 42 -6.12 -3.90 6.61
N ASP A 43 -6.70 -3.15 7.55
CA ASP A 43 -7.86 -2.29 7.29
C ASP A 43 -7.54 -1.22 6.24
N LEU A 44 -6.40 -0.54 6.37
CA LEU A 44 -5.95 0.44 5.37
C LEU A 44 -5.83 -0.18 3.97
N LEU A 45 -5.18 -1.34 3.87
CA LEU A 45 -5.01 -2.04 2.59
C LEU A 45 -6.34 -2.50 2.01
N GLN A 46 -7.31 -2.87 2.85
CA GLN A 46 -8.65 -3.23 2.41
C GLN A 46 -9.39 -2.03 1.80
N VAL A 47 -9.30 -0.85 2.42
CA VAL A 47 -9.92 0.39 1.90
C VAL A 47 -9.25 0.79 0.58
N MET A 48 -7.91 0.77 0.51
CA MET A 48 -7.15 1.04 -0.72
C MET A 48 -7.54 0.08 -1.86
N HIS A 49 -7.63 -1.22 -1.56
CA HIS A 49 -8.04 -2.22 -2.55
C HIS A 49 -9.47 -1.95 -3.05
N ASN A 50 -10.40 -1.64 -2.15
CA ASN A 50 -11.78 -1.32 -2.53
C ASN A 50 -11.87 -0.07 -3.41
N PHE A 51 -11.11 0.98 -3.08
CA PHE A 51 -11.01 2.20 -3.88
C PHE A 51 -10.53 1.89 -5.30
N VAL A 52 -9.38 1.22 -5.46
CA VAL A 52 -8.82 0.87 -6.77
C VAL A 52 -9.80 0.00 -7.56
N ARG A 53 -10.48 -0.95 -6.90
CA ARG A 53 -11.47 -1.81 -7.56
C ARG A 53 -12.66 -1.03 -8.11
N GLN A 54 -13.12 0.01 -7.40
CA GLN A 54 -14.21 0.86 -7.87
C GLN A 54 -13.82 1.67 -9.12
N MET A 55 -12.53 1.93 -9.33
CA MET A 55 -12.04 2.70 -10.47
C MET A 55 -12.00 1.94 -11.80
N ILE A 56 -12.02 0.60 -11.77
CA ILE A 56 -11.91 -0.27 -12.97
C ILE A 56 -13.02 -0.02 -14.00
N GLY A 57 -14.18 0.52 -13.58
CA GLY A 57 -15.31 0.81 -14.46
C GLY A 57 -15.41 2.27 -14.93
N ILE A 58 -14.52 3.16 -14.49
CA ILE A 58 -14.72 4.61 -14.63
C ILE A 58 -13.98 5.19 -15.85
N SER A 59 -12.85 4.61 -16.26
CA SER A 59 -12.01 5.15 -17.34
C SER A 59 -11.12 4.10 -18.00
N LEU A 60 -10.64 4.42 -19.22
CA LEU A 60 -9.46 3.77 -19.79
C LEU A 60 -8.23 4.36 -19.12
N TRP A 61 -7.41 3.51 -18.49
CA TRP A 61 -6.19 3.91 -17.80
C TRP A 61 -5.00 3.85 -18.75
N ASN A 62 -4.26 4.95 -18.88
CA ASN A 62 -2.97 4.94 -19.56
C ASN A 62 -1.83 4.68 -18.56
N ALA A 63 -0.60 4.48 -19.07
CA ALA A 63 0.56 4.16 -18.23
C ALA A 63 0.92 5.28 -17.23
N ASP A 64 0.72 6.54 -17.61
CA ASP A 64 0.97 7.68 -16.71
C ASP A 64 -0.07 7.72 -15.58
N ASP A 65 -1.35 7.49 -15.90
CA ASP A 65 -2.43 7.42 -14.90
C ASP A 65 -2.15 6.33 -13.86
N LEU A 66 -1.72 5.14 -14.31
CA LEU A 66 -1.33 4.04 -13.44
C LEU A 66 -0.13 4.41 -12.56
N THR A 67 0.86 5.10 -13.13
CA THR A 67 2.03 5.58 -12.38
C THR A 67 1.64 6.57 -11.29
N TYR A 68 0.76 7.52 -11.59
CA TYR A 68 0.25 8.47 -10.59
C TYR A 68 -0.59 7.79 -9.51
N LEU A 69 -1.41 6.80 -9.88
CA LEU A 69 -2.17 6.01 -8.92
C LEU A 69 -1.25 5.25 -7.96
N VAL A 70 -0.23 4.55 -8.49
CA VAL A 70 0.77 3.86 -7.67
C VAL A 70 1.51 4.84 -6.75
N TYR A 71 1.90 6.00 -7.27
CA TYR A 71 2.56 7.04 -6.47
C TYR A 71 1.67 7.52 -5.31
N TRP A 72 0.39 7.78 -5.58
CA TRP A 72 -0.58 8.19 -4.57
C TRP A 72 -0.80 7.10 -3.51
N LEU A 73 -0.99 5.84 -3.91
CA LEU A 73 -1.10 4.71 -2.99
C LEU A 73 0.14 4.59 -2.10
N ASN A 74 1.34 4.73 -2.68
CA ASN A 74 2.58 4.71 -1.91
C ASN A 74 2.65 5.86 -0.90
N SER A 75 2.23 7.07 -1.27
CA SER A 75 2.22 8.21 -0.35
C SER A 75 1.33 7.98 0.89
N ILE A 76 0.22 7.26 0.74
CA ILE A 76 -0.66 6.88 1.87
C ILE A 76 0.04 5.87 2.79
N LEU A 77 0.73 4.88 2.22
CA LEU A 77 1.49 3.89 2.98
C LEU A 77 2.67 4.53 3.73
N GLU A 78 3.34 5.50 3.12
CA GLU A 78 4.40 6.31 3.73
C GLU A 78 3.89 7.11 4.92
N GLU A 79 2.70 7.72 4.80
CA GLU A 79 2.07 8.42 5.90
C GLU A 79 1.67 7.47 7.03
N TYR A 80 1.08 6.32 6.71
CA TYR A 80 0.79 5.28 7.70
C TYR A 80 2.04 4.86 8.47
N ARG A 81 3.16 4.62 7.77
CA ARG A 81 4.44 4.26 8.38
C ARG A 81 4.98 5.37 9.27
N THR A 82 4.83 6.62 8.87
CA THR A 82 5.22 7.79 9.67
C THR A 82 4.39 7.90 10.95
N CYS A 83 3.06 7.75 10.86
CA CYS A 83 2.17 7.70 12.01
C CYS A 83 2.48 6.51 12.92
N ALA A 84 2.70 5.32 12.38
CA ALA A 84 3.04 4.13 13.16
C ALA A 84 4.35 4.30 13.94
N HIS A 85 5.36 4.93 13.33
CA HIS A 85 6.62 5.24 14.01
C HIS A 85 6.42 6.25 15.16
N ARG A 86 5.59 7.29 14.94
CA ARG A 86 5.24 8.27 15.97
C ARG A 86 4.48 7.61 17.12
N ASP A 87 3.42 6.86 16.80
CA ASP A 87 2.58 6.13 17.75
C ASP A 87 3.41 5.19 18.64
N ALA A 88 4.41 4.51 18.08
CA ALA A 88 5.32 3.67 18.85
C ALA A 88 6.16 4.45 19.87
N SER A 89 6.41 5.75 19.62
CA SER A 89 7.20 6.62 20.48
C SER A 89 6.34 7.40 21.50
N THR A 90 5.08 7.71 21.15
CA THR A 90 4.20 8.58 21.96
C THR A 90 3.06 7.83 22.66
N GLY A 91 2.75 6.59 22.25
CA GLY A 91 1.58 5.83 22.70
C GLY A 91 0.26 6.27 22.05
N GLU A 92 0.31 7.16 21.05
CA GLU A 92 -0.85 7.53 20.25
C GLU A 92 -1.28 6.41 19.29
N THR A 93 -2.43 6.60 18.62
CA THR A 93 -2.96 5.68 17.60
C THR A 93 -3.36 6.42 16.34
N SER A 94 -2.57 7.43 15.95
CA SER A 94 -2.87 8.29 14.80
C SER A 94 -2.88 7.55 13.46
N ARG A 95 -2.15 6.43 13.35
CA ARG A 95 -2.08 5.62 12.13
C ARG A 95 -3.43 5.10 11.65
N ILE A 96 -4.42 4.93 12.55
CA ILE A 96 -5.74 4.39 12.21
C ILE A 96 -6.58 5.35 11.38
N ASN A 97 -6.27 6.66 11.43
CA ASN A 97 -7.02 7.71 10.74
C ASN A 97 -6.53 7.91 9.29
N VAL A 98 -5.43 7.27 8.89
CA VAL A 98 -4.85 7.43 7.54
C VAL A 98 -5.80 6.88 6.46
N LYS A 99 -6.61 5.87 6.79
CA LYS A 99 -7.61 5.31 5.88
C LYS A 99 -8.71 6.30 5.47
N ASP A 100 -8.98 7.31 6.29
CA ASP A 100 -10.01 8.33 6.04
C ASP A 100 -9.65 9.25 4.86
N LYS A 101 -8.43 9.12 4.30
CA LYS A 101 -7.99 9.82 3.09
C LYS A 101 -8.29 9.07 1.79
N VAL A 102 -8.73 7.82 1.92
CA VAL A 102 -9.00 6.90 0.81
C VAL A 102 -10.51 6.75 0.60
N ASP A 103 -11.28 6.78 1.69
CA ASP A 103 -12.75 6.90 1.70
C ASP A 103 -13.24 8.31 1.30
#